data_AF-A0A924MGA9-F1
#
_entry.id   AF-A0A924MGA9-F1
#
_cell.length_a   1.000
_cell.length_b   1.000
_cell.length_c   1.000
_cell.angle_alpha   90.00
_cell.angle_beta   90.00
_cell.angle_gamma   90.00
#
_symmetry.space_group_name_H-M   'P 1'
#
loop_
_entity.id
_entity.type
_entity.pdbx_description
1 polymer ?
#
loop_
_entity_poly.entity_id
_entity_poly.type
_entity_poly.pdbx_seq_one_letter_code
_entity_poly.pdbx_strand_id
1 'polypeptide(L)'
;MLCAEENNFKNDDIKLNIPKGILYNDLDFLFSESKKPSYSVSKIYKIHNKYTPVHDVFELSIKPDSSLKNLDKLVIFNSVYGYQGGNYKDGYVTANPKVLGDFYLRYDSIAPIITAVNIKQGANLSAQNQIILRIGDNLSGIKSFNGYIDGDWVLMEYDYKTGRLWNDLDKNLKPGKHTFGLLVSDNKDNKNLYSISFIR
;
A
#
# COMPACT_ATOMS: atom_id res chain seq x y z
N MET A 1 8.28 -0.02 -30.42
CA MET A 1 8.12 -1.21 -29.57
C MET A 1 7.13 -2.12 -30.24
N LEU A 2 7.48 -3.39 -30.43
CA LEU A 2 6.68 -4.34 -31.22
C LEU A 2 5.85 -5.23 -30.31
N CYS A 3 4.56 -5.42 -30.59
CA CYS A 3 3.66 -6.16 -29.70
C CYS A 3 3.99 -7.67 -29.63
N ALA A 4 4.53 -8.21 -30.71
CA ALA A 4 4.88 -9.62 -30.85
C ALA A 4 6.24 -9.98 -30.23
N GLU A 5 6.91 -9.03 -29.57
CA GLU A 5 8.27 -9.17 -29.04
C GLU A 5 8.39 -8.69 -27.59
N GLU A 6 9.48 -9.08 -26.93
CA GLU A 6 9.90 -8.47 -25.67
C GLU A 6 10.53 -7.10 -25.94
N ASN A 7 10.12 -6.09 -25.19
CA ASN A 7 10.59 -4.72 -25.38
C ASN A 7 11.31 -4.22 -24.13
N ASN A 8 12.57 -3.84 -24.31
CA ASN A 8 13.40 -3.31 -23.23
C ASN A 8 13.76 -1.84 -23.53
N PHE A 9 13.62 -0.98 -22.52
CA PHE A 9 14.12 0.39 -22.55
C PHE A 9 14.93 0.66 -21.28
N LYS A 10 16.08 1.33 -21.42
CA LYS A 10 16.96 1.64 -20.30
C LYS A 10 17.71 2.94 -20.53
N ASN A 11 17.81 3.75 -19.48
CA ASN A 11 18.79 4.82 -19.37
C ASN A 11 19.46 4.78 -17.98
N ASP A 12 20.13 5.85 -17.57
CA ASP A 12 20.84 5.92 -16.27
C ASP A 12 19.89 5.82 -15.06
N ASP A 13 18.67 6.31 -15.20
CA ASP A 13 17.69 6.49 -14.13
C ASP A 13 16.61 5.39 -14.13
N ILE A 14 16.25 4.84 -15.28
CA ILE A 14 15.09 3.95 -15.43
C ILE A 14 15.41 2.69 -16.25
N LYS A 15 14.79 1.57 -15.89
CA LYS A 15 14.69 0.36 -16.71
C LYS A 15 13.21 0.00 -16.85
N LEU A 16 12.83 -0.37 -18.06
CA LEU A 16 11.51 -0.80 -18.44
C LEU A 16 11.65 -2.10 -19.23
N ASN A 17 10.98 -3.15 -18.77
CA ASN A 17 10.84 -4.39 -19.53
C ASN A 17 9.36 -4.68 -19.72
N ILE A 18 8.91 -4.68 -20.98
CA ILE A 18 7.56 -5.06 -21.38
C ILE A 18 7.67 -6.42 -22.08
N PRO A 19 7.22 -7.51 -21.42
CA PRO A 19 7.21 -8.83 -22.02
C PRO A 19 6.39 -8.91 -23.32
N LYS A 20 6.67 -9.94 -24.12
CA LYS A 20 5.88 -10.28 -25.30
C LYS A 20 4.41 -10.52 -24.93
N GLY A 21 3.50 -10.00 -25.77
CA GLY A 21 2.05 -10.20 -25.61
C GLY A 21 1.37 -9.24 -24.63
N ILE A 22 2.12 -8.29 -24.05
CA ILE A 22 1.57 -7.26 -23.15
C ILE A 22 0.96 -6.10 -23.94
N LEU A 23 1.52 -5.77 -25.10
CA LEU A 23 0.98 -4.73 -25.98
C LEU A 23 -0.03 -5.34 -26.96
N TYR A 24 -1.12 -4.64 -27.23
CA TYR A 24 -2.12 -5.08 -28.22
C TYR A 24 -1.71 -4.77 -29.66
N ASN A 25 -0.96 -3.69 -29.86
CA ASN A 25 -0.47 -3.23 -31.16
C ASN A 25 0.96 -2.73 -31.02
N ASP A 26 1.66 -2.61 -32.14
CA ASP A 26 2.94 -1.93 -32.18
C ASP A 26 2.77 -0.48 -31.71
N LEU A 27 3.77 -0.01 -30.96
CA LEU A 27 3.79 1.31 -30.37
C LEU A 27 4.99 2.11 -30.86
N ASP A 28 4.71 3.31 -31.37
CA ASP A 28 5.70 4.38 -31.43
C ASP A 28 5.96 4.87 -30.00
N PHE A 29 6.87 4.17 -29.33
CA PHE A 29 7.16 4.40 -27.92
C PHE A 29 7.73 5.80 -27.71
N LEU A 30 7.14 6.51 -26.75
CA LEU A 30 7.55 7.87 -26.39
C LEU A 30 8.06 7.84 -24.96
N PHE A 31 9.23 8.43 -24.73
CA PHE A 31 9.79 8.61 -23.41
C PHE A 31 10.22 10.06 -23.23
N SER A 32 9.89 10.63 -22.07
CA SER A 32 10.39 11.95 -21.67
C SER A 32 10.40 12.09 -20.16
N GLU A 33 11.08 13.13 -19.67
CA GLU A 33 11.22 13.41 -18.24
C GLU A 33 10.73 14.83 -17.94
N SER A 34 10.20 15.05 -16.74
CA SER A 34 9.99 16.41 -16.22
C SER A 34 10.56 16.58 -14.82
N LYS A 35 10.78 17.84 -14.43
CA LYS A 35 11.39 18.21 -13.14
C LYS A 35 10.66 17.55 -11.97
N LYS A 36 11.42 17.24 -10.91
CA LYS A 36 10.92 16.73 -9.63
C LYS A 36 9.92 17.71 -9.00
N PRO A 37 8.62 17.36 -8.86
CA PRO A 37 7.68 18.13 -8.06
C PRO A 37 7.89 17.94 -6.55
N SER A 38 7.34 18.85 -5.73
CA SER A 38 7.51 18.87 -4.28
C SER A 38 7.00 17.62 -3.53
N TYR A 39 5.99 16.94 -4.09
CA TYR A 39 5.40 15.74 -3.49
C TYR A 39 6.14 14.43 -3.85
N SER A 40 7.21 14.51 -4.63
CA SER A 40 7.99 13.37 -5.13
C SER A 40 9.45 13.47 -4.71
N VAL A 41 10.15 12.35 -4.75
CA VAL A 41 11.59 12.29 -4.45
C VAL A 41 12.45 12.00 -5.70
N SER A 42 11.83 11.89 -6.87
CA SER A 42 12.49 11.72 -8.17
C SER A 42 11.93 12.70 -9.21
N LYS A 43 12.52 12.76 -10.40
CA LYS A 43 11.86 13.31 -11.58
C LYS A 43 10.57 12.53 -11.88
N ILE A 44 9.72 13.10 -12.75
CA ILE A 44 8.63 12.35 -13.36
C ILE A 44 9.16 11.73 -14.66
N TYR A 45 8.99 10.41 -14.79
CA TYR A 45 9.31 9.63 -15.99
C TYR A 45 8.02 9.34 -16.74
N LYS A 46 7.90 9.88 -17.95
CA LYS A 46 6.72 9.73 -18.80
C LYS A 46 6.94 8.56 -19.75
N ILE A 47 6.31 7.44 -19.44
CA ILE A 47 6.39 6.20 -20.19
C ILE A 47 5.16 6.13 -21.08
N HIS A 48 5.32 6.58 -22.32
CA HIS A 48 4.25 6.73 -23.30
C HIS A 48 3.07 7.56 -22.75
N ASN A 49 1.84 7.04 -22.79
CA ASN A 49 0.65 7.72 -22.32
C ASN A 49 -0.37 6.75 -21.69
N LYS A 50 -1.25 7.30 -20.86
CA LYS A 50 -2.31 6.55 -20.14
C LYS A 50 -3.43 5.97 -21.01
N TYR A 51 -3.52 6.38 -22.28
CA TYR A 51 -4.60 5.97 -23.18
C TYR A 51 -4.31 4.63 -23.87
N THR A 52 -3.08 4.15 -23.77
CA THR A 52 -2.66 2.88 -24.33
C THR A 52 -2.81 1.78 -23.29
N PRO A 53 -3.76 0.85 -23.45
CA PRO A 53 -3.92 -0.26 -22.53
C PRO A 53 -2.79 -1.28 -22.70
N VAL A 54 -2.45 -1.94 -21.61
CA VAL A 54 -1.58 -3.12 -21.59
C VAL A 54 -2.38 -4.32 -21.08
N HIS A 55 -2.07 -5.51 -21.58
CA HIS A 55 -2.81 -6.73 -21.25
C HIS A 55 -2.54 -7.21 -19.82
N ASP A 56 -1.27 -7.16 -19.39
CA ASP A 56 -0.85 -7.52 -18.04
C ASP A 56 0.28 -6.60 -17.56
N VAL A 57 0.90 -6.94 -16.42
CA VAL A 57 2.01 -6.18 -15.84
C VAL A 57 3.22 -6.11 -16.77
N PHE A 58 3.98 -5.04 -16.62
CA PHE A 58 5.36 -4.94 -17.09
C PHE A 58 6.28 -4.59 -15.94
N GLU A 59 7.59 -4.78 -16.07
CA GLU A 59 8.54 -4.42 -15.02
C GLU A 59 9.04 -2.97 -15.21
N LEU A 60 8.93 -2.18 -14.15
CA LEU A 60 9.45 -0.82 -14.09
C LEU A 60 10.40 -0.70 -12.90
N SER A 61 11.63 -0.29 -13.17
CA SER A 61 12.66 -0.05 -12.15
C SER A 61 13.17 1.39 -12.24
N ILE A 62 13.07 2.14 -11.15
CA ILE A 62 13.57 3.53 -11.07
C ILE A 62 14.69 3.60 -10.05
N LYS A 63 15.82 4.19 -10.45
CA LYS A 63 16.98 4.42 -9.59
C LYS A 63 16.69 5.63 -8.69
N PRO A 64 16.70 5.47 -7.35
CA PRO A 64 16.58 6.62 -6.46
C PRO A 64 17.84 7.48 -6.51
N ASP A 65 17.69 8.77 -6.23
CA ASP A 65 18.82 9.66 -6.01
C ASP A 65 19.67 9.15 -4.83
N SER A 66 21.00 9.16 -5.00
CA SER A 66 21.95 8.64 -4.00
C SER A 66 21.89 9.34 -2.63
N SER A 67 21.33 10.54 -2.57
CA SER A 67 21.14 11.29 -1.33
C SER A 67 19.97 10.78 -0.47
N LEU A 68 19.04 10.03 -1.06
CA LEU A 68 17.86 9.49 -0.37
C LEU A 68 18.26 8.43 0.67
N LYS A 69 17.45 8.33 1.73
CA LYS A 69 17.62 7.38 2.84
C LYS A 69 16.34 6.55 2.98
N ASN A 70 16.32 5.52 3.82
CA ASN A 70 15.13 4.67 4.03
C ASN A 70 14.56 4.16 2.69
N LEU A 71 15.43 3.63 1.82
CA LEU A 71 15.10 3.28 0.45
C LEU A 71 14.05 2.16 0.37
N ASP A 72 13.96 1.34 1.41
CA ASP A 72 12.90 0.34 1.63
C ASP A 72 11.50 0.96 1.69
N LYS A 73 11.38 2.21 2.14
CA LYS A 73 10.13 2.98 2.19
C LYS A 73 9.76 3.64 0.87
N LEU A 74 10.58 3.51 -0.17
CA LEU A 74 10.28 4.08 -1.48
C LEU A 74 9.28 3.21 -2.25
N VAL A 75 8.37 3.90 -2.94
CA VAL A 75 7.35 3.31 -3.80
C VAL A 75 7.39 3.94 -5.18
N ILE A 76 6.93 3.20 -6.19
CA ILE A 76 6.60 3.77 -7.50
C ILE A 76 5.14 4.21 -7.47
N PHE A 77 4.92 5.45 -7.89
CA PHE A 77 3.60 6.07 -7.94
C PHE A 77 3.30 6.49 -9.38
N ASN A 78 2.10 6.21 -9.85
CA ASN A 78 1.56 6.72 -11.11
C ASN A 78 0.71 7.97 -10.84
N SER A 79 0.88 9.01 -11.66
CA SER A 79 0.18 10.30 -11.47
C SER A 79 -1.35 10.21 -11.50
N VAL A 80 -1.92 9.20 -12.16
CA VAL A 80 -3.37 9.01 -12.31
C VAL A 80 -3.88 7.87 -11.45
N TYR A 81 -3.17 6.74 -11.44
CA TYR A 81 -3.63 5.49 -10.82
C TYR A 81 -3.05 5.23 -9.43
N GLY A 82 -2.21 6.13 -8.91
CA GLY A 82 -1.72 6.05 -7.54
C GLY A 82 -0.59 5.03 -7.36
N TYR A 83 -0.53 4.40 -6.17
CA TYR A 83 0.48 3.42 -5.80
C TYR A 83 0.56 2.26 -6.80
N GLN A 84 1.77 1.89 -7.22
CA GLN A 84 2.00 0.81 -8.20
C GLN A 84 2.85 -0.34 -7.64
N GLY A 85 3.17 -0.30 -6.35
CA GLY A 85 4.17 -1.18 -5.77
C GLY A 85 5.51 -0.48 -5.54
N GLY A 86 6.53 -1.29 -5.27
CA GLY A 86 7.89 -0.80 -5.08
C GLY A 86 8.62 -1.68 -4.10
N ASN A 87 9.66 -2.34 -4.56
CA ASN A 87 10.64 -3.02 -3.71
C ASN A 87 12.02 -2.49 -4.05
N TYR A 88 12.77 -2.03 -3.04
CA TYR A 88 14.13 -1.58 -3.27
C TYR A 88 15.09 -2.77 -3.25
N LYS A 89 15.78 -3.00 -4.36
CA LYS A 89 16.78 -4.06 -4.50
C LYS A 89 17.80 -3.68 -5.56
N ASP A 90 19.07 -4.03 -5.34
CA ASP A 90 20.15 -3.87 -6.33
C ASP A 90 20.28 -2.45 -6.91
N GLY A 91 20.00 -1.43 -6.08
CA GLY A 91 20.10 -0.02 -6.46
C GLY A 91 18.87 0.56 -7.15
N TYR A 92 17.78 -0.19 -7.31
CA TYR A 92 16.54 0.25 -7.96
C TYR A 92 15.33 0.01 -7.07
N VAL A 93 14.31 0.86 -7.21
CA VAL A 93 12.95 0.56 -6.74
C VAL A 93 12.20 -0.05 -7.91
N THR A 94 11.73 -1.28 -7.76
CA THR A 94 11.08 -2.05 -8.83
C THR A 94 9.61 -2.31 -8.51
N ALA A 95 8.75 -2.18 -9.52
CA ALA A 95 7.32 -2.43 -9.43
C ALA A 95 6.80 -3.06 -10.73
N ASN A 96 5.56 -3.58 -10.67
CA ASN A 96 4.90 -4.26 -11.78
C ASN A 96 3.56 -3.58 -12.13
N PRO A 97 3.58 -2.35 -12.67
CA PRO A 97 2.36 -1.63 -13.05
C PRO A 97 1.63 -2.31 -14.22
N LYS A 98 0.31 -2.08 -14.30
CA LYS A 98 -0.60 -2.53 -15.38
C LYS A 98 -1.10 -1.39 -16.26
N VAL A 99 -0.42 -0.25 -16.23
CA VAL A 99 -0.82 0.97 -16.94
C VAL A 99 0.42 1.66 -17.44
N LEU A 100 0.34 2.35 -18.58
CA LEU A 100 1.38 3.28 -19.03
C LEU A 100 1.06 4.70 -18.54
N GLY A 101 2.03 5.62 -18.65
CA GLY A 101 1.89 7.02 -18.26
C GLY A 101 3.03 7.54 -17.40
N ASP A 102 2.70 8.41 -16.45
CA ASP A 102 3.68 9.21 -15.71
C ASP A 102 3.98 8.56 -14.35
N PHE A 103 5.25 8.24 -14.11
CA PHE A 103 5.74 7.56 -12.91
C PHE A 103 6.79 8.35 -12.16
N TYR A 104 6.82 8.21 -10.84
CA TYR A 104 7.81 8.83 -9.96
C TYR A 104 7.91 8.10 -8.63
N LEU A 105 8.93 8.41 -7.85
CA LEU A 105 9.14 7.86 -6.51
C LEU A 105 8.50 8.74 -5.43
N ARG A 106 7.89 8.10 -4.42
CA ARG A 106 7.45 8.72 -3.15
C ARG A 106 7.90 7.90 -1.96
N TYR A 107 7.97 8.53 -0.79
CA TYR A 107 8.06 7.80 0.48
C TYR A 107 6.68 7.35 0.92
N ASP A 108 6.64 6.14 1.45
CA ASP A 108 5.53 5.61 2.23
C ASP A 108 6.03 5.23 3.63
N SER A 109 5.89 6.18 4.56
CA SER A 109 6.45 6.11 5.91
C SER A 109 5.43 6.39 7.01
N ILE A 110 4.16 6.54 6.66
CA ILE A 110 3.10 6.89 7.60
C ILE A 110 2.39 5.61 7.97
N ALA A 111 2.28 5.33 9.28
CA ALA A 111 1.57 4.14 9.73
C ALA A 111 0.06 4.25 9.47
N PRO A 112 -0.64 3.12 9.26
CA PRO A 112 -2.08 3.09 9.17
C PRO A 112 -2.78 3.75 10.37
N ILE A 113 -3.94 4.32 10.13
CA ILE A 113 -4.77 4.95 11.16
C ILE A 113 -5.78 3.92 11.69
N ILE A 114 -5.96 3.89 13.01
CA ILE A 114 -6.98 3.09 13.69
C ILE A 114 -7.96 4.04 14.38
N THR A 115 -9.25 3.90 14.11
CA THR A 115 -10.32 4.70 14.71
C THR A 115 -11.33 3.79 15.39
N ALA A 116 -11.53 3.96 16.69
CA ALA A 116 -12.56 3.22 17.41
C ALA A 116 -13.96 3.75 17.06
N VAL A 117 -14.92 2.83 16.86
CA VAL A 117 -16.30 3.18 16.49
C VAL A 117 -17.24 3.10 17.69
N ASN A 118 -17.22 1.98 18.41
CA ASN A 118 -18.14 1.72 19.53
C ASN A 118 -17.44 1.40 20.87
N ILE A 119 -16.11 1.53 20.92
CA ILE A 119 -15.32 1.31 22.13
C ILE A 119 -14.58 2.59 22.52
N LYS A 120 -14.58 2.88 23.83
CA LYS A 120 -13.86 3.99 24.44
C LYS A 120 -13.29 3.54 25.78
N GLN A 121 -12.41 4.34 26.36
CA GLN A 121 -11.67 3.94 27.56
C GLN A 121 -12.65 3.68 28.71
N GLY A 122 -12.62 2.47 29.27
CA GLY A 122 -13.50 2.04 30.35
C GLY A 122 -14.97 1.84 29.92
N ALA A 123 -15.25 1.72 28.61
CA ALA A 123 -16.61 1.45 28.14
C ALA A 123 -17.15 0.15 28.74
N ASN A 124 -18.41 0.18 29.18
CA ASN A 124 -19.13 -1.04 29.51
C ASN A 124 -19.73 -1.63 28.22
N LEU A 125 -19.29 -2.83 27.87
CA LEU A 125 -19.71 -3.59 26.69
C LEU A 125 -20.58 -4.81 27.07
N SER A 126 -21.13 -4.87 28.28
CA SER A 126 -22.00 -5.98 28.73
C SER A 126 -23.25 -6.14 27.85
N ALA A 127 -23.75 -5.04 27.28
CA ALA A 127 -24.88 -5.04 26.34
C ALA A 127 -24.45 -5.07 24.86
N GLN A 128 -23.15 -5.09 24.57
CA GLN A 128 -22.61 -5.08 23.20
C GLN A 128 -22.09 -6.47 22.83
N ASN A 129 -22.39 -6.88 21.61
CA ASN A 129 -21.92 -8.16 21.07
C ASN A 129 -20.63 -8.02 20.25
N GLN A 130 -20.25 -6.79 19.89
CA GLN A 130 -19.14 -6.54 18.97
C GLN A 130 -18.24 -5.40 19.45
N ILE A 131 -16.94 -5.52 19.17
CA ILE A 131 -16.02 -4.38 19.10
C ILE A 131 -15.86 -4.01 17.64
N ILE A 132 -16.04 -2.74 17.30
CA ILE A 132 -15.97 -2.20 15.94
C ILE A 132 -14.93 -1.08 15.90
N LEU A 133 -14.04 -1.17 14.93
CA LEU A 133 -13.05 -0.16 14.58
C LEU A 133 -13.11 0.14 13.08
N ARG A 134 -12.42 1.20 12.66
CA ARG A 134 -12.07 1.47 11.28
C ARG A 134 -10.56 1.58 11.14
N ILE A 135 -10.04 1.01 10.08
CA ILE A 135 -8.63 1.12 9.71
C ILE A 135 -8.50 1.74 8.33
N GLY A 136 -7.46 2.54 8.12
CA GLY A 136 -7.19 3.18 6.85
C GLY A 136 -5.71 3.44 6.64
N ASP A 137 -5.28 3.39 5.39
CA ASP A 137 -3.93 3.70 4.96
C ASP A 137 -3.94 4.82 3.92
N ASN A 138 -2.88 5.62 3.86
CA ASN A 138 -2.80 6.78 2.97
C ASN A 138 -2.11 6.50 1.62
N LEU A 139 -1.49 5.33 1.42
CA LEU A 139 -0.70 5.06 0.23
C LEU A 139 -0.67 3.60 -0.21
N SER A 140 0.06 2.71 0.48
CA SER A 140 0.32 1.36 -0.02
C SER A 140 -0.73 0.32 0.36
N GLY A 141 -1.71 0.70 1.17
CA GLY A 141 -2.78 -0.16 1.65
C GLY A 141 -2.39 -0.96 2.90
N ILE A 142 -3.38 -1.66 3.47
CA ILE A 142 -3.21 -2.50 4.65
C ILE A 142 -2.64 -3.86 4.25
N LYS A 143 -1.52 -4.24 4.87
CA LYS A 143 -0.89 -5.57 4.72
C LYS A 143 -1.45 -6.58 5.72
N SER A 144 -1.58 -6.19 6.98
CA SER A 144 -2.07 -7.08 8.03
C SER A 144 -2.72 -6.33 9.18
N PHE A 145 -3.61 -7.02 9.90
CA PHE A 145 -4.18 -6.58 11.16
C PHE A 145 -4.31 -7.79 12.11
N ASN A 146 -4.08 -7.58 13.39
CA ASN A 146 -4.18 -8.62 14.42
C ASN A 146 -4.88 -8.06 15.66
N GLY A 147 -6.00 -8.69 16.04
CA GLY A 147 -6.78 -8.35 17.23
C GLY A 147 -6.38 -9.23 18.41
N TYR A 148 -6.44 -8.65 19.61
CA TYR A 148 -6.14 -9.34 20.86
C TYR A 148 -7.12 -8.94 21.95
N ILE A 149 -7.58 -9.89 22.76
CA ILE A 149 -8.30 -9.64 24.01
C ILE A 149 -7.50 -10.28 25.14
N ASP A 150 -7.12 -9.48 26.13
CA ASP A 150 -6.28 -9.89 27.27
C ASP A 150 -4.94 -10.55 26.87
N GLY A 151 -4.44 -10.23 25.68
CA GLY A 151 -3.21 -10.79 25.12
C GLY A 151 -3.41 -12.01 24.23
N ASP A 152 -4.59 -12.62 24.26
CA ASP A 152 -4.94 -13.74 23.39
C ASP A 152 -5.44 -13.25 22.03
N TRP A 153 -4.96 -13.87 20.96
CA TRP A 153 -5.36 -13.51 19.60
C TRP A 153 -6.85 -13.79 19.39
N VAL A 154 -7.55 -12.85 18.75
CA VAL A 154 -8.95 -13.00 18.37
C VAL A 154 -9.15 -12.74 16.89
N LEU A 155 -10.09 -13.47 16.28
CA LEU A 155 -10.45 -13.28 14.88
C LEU A 155 -11.12 -11.91 14.70
N MET A 156 -10.59 -11.13 13.77
CA MET A 156 -11.20 -9.88 13.31
C MET A 156 -11.74 -10.10 11.89
N GLU A 157 -12.98 -9.68 11.66
CA GLU A 157 -13.57 -9.58 10.33
C GLU A 157 -13.31 -8.20 9.74
N TYR A 158 -13.10 -8.15 8.41
CA TYR A 158 -12.69 -6.93 7.71
C TYR A 158 -13.50 -6.69 6.43
N ASP A 159 -14.08 -5.50 6.33
CA ASP A 159 -14.61 -4.95 5.09
C ASP A 159 -13.64 -3.91 4.54
N TYR A 160 -12.91 -4.31 3.49
CA TYR A 160 -11.89 -3.48 2.86
C TYR A 160 -12.44 -2.22 2.19
N LYS A 161 -13.71 -2.21 1.76
CA LYS A 161 -14.30 -1.05 1.07
C LYS A 161 -14.61 0.08 2.05
N THR A 162 -15.07 -0.27 3.24
CA THR A 162 -15.44 0.70 4.27
C THR A 162 -14.35 0.91 5.31
N GLY A 163 -13.30 0.07 5.28
CA GLY A 163 -12.26 0.02 6.30
C GLY A 163 -12.78 -0.51 7.65
N ARG A 164 -14.01 -1.04 7.71
CA ARG A 164 -14.63 -1.51 8.96
C ARG A 164 -13.99 -2.83 9.38
N LEU A 165 -13.55 -2.87 10.63
CA LEU A 165 -12.98 -4.04 11.28
C LEU A 165 -13.81 -4.36 12.53
N TRP A 166 -14.20 -5.61 12.75
CA TRP A 166 -14.95 -5.99 13.95
C TRP A 166 -14.58 -7.36 14.47
N ASN A 167 -14.85 -7.57 15.76
CA ASN A 167 -14.81 -8.87 16.40
C ASN A 167 -16.13 -9.08 17.14
N ASP A 168 -16.70 -10.27 17.00
CA ASP A 168 -17.77 -10.76 17.86
C ASP A 168 -17.17 -11.15 19.21
N LEU A 169 -17.56 -10.43 20.27
CA LEU A 169 -17.10 -10.68 21.62
C LEU A 169 -17.57 -12.05 22.09
N ASP A 170 -16.63 -12.86 22.58
CA ASP A 170 -16.96 -14.16 23.16
C ASP A 170 -18.02 -14.01 24.27
N LYS A 171 -19.03 -14.87 24.22
CA LYS A 171 -20.08 -14.94 25.24
C LYS A 171 -19.54 -15.50 26.56
N ASN A 172 -18.44 -16.23 26.51
CA ASN A 172 -17.79 -16.84 27.67
C ASN A 172 -16.72 -15.94 28.31
N LEU A 173 -16.51 -14.73 27.79
CA LEU A 173 -15.61 -13.76 28.43
C LEU A 173 -16.10 -13.50 29.85
N LYS A 174 -15.23 -13.70 30.85
CA LYS A 174 -15.59 -13.56 32.27
C LYS A 174 -16.05 -12.13 32.55
N PRO A 175 -16.98 -11.90 33.49
CA PRO A 175 -17.29 -10.54 33.91
C PRO A 175 -16.07 -9.83 34.50
N GLY A 176 -15.87 -8.56 34.17
CA GLY A 176 -14.77 -7.76 34.69
C GLY A 176 -14.10 -6.85 33.67
N LYS A 177 -12.87 -6.44 34.00
CA LYS A 177 -12.06 -5.55 33.16
C LYS A 177 -11.24 -6.38 32.18
N HIS A 178 -11.28 -5.96 30.91
CA HIS A 178 -10.53 -6.55 29.82
C HIS A 178 -9.75 -5.49 29.06
N THR A 179 -8.78 -5.94 28.26
CA THR A 179 -8.04 -5.09 27.33
C THR A 179 -8.21 -5.60 25.91
N PHE A 180 -8.60 -4.72 25.00
CA PHE A 180 -8.57 -4.98 23.56
C PHE A 180 -7.35 -4.31 22.93
N GLY A 181 -6.60 -5.07 22.14
CA GLY A 181 -5.47 -4.60 21.34
C GLY A 181 -5.70 -4.82 19.86
N LEU A 182 -5.23 -3.89 19.02
CA LEU A 182 -5.23 -4.04 17.57
C LEU A 182 -3.89 -3.56 17.00
N LEU A 183 -3.15 -4.45 16.36
CA LEU A 183 -1.93 -4.13 15.62
C LEU A 183 -2.24 -4.11 14.12
N VAL A 184 -1.95 -3.02 13.43
CA VAL A 184 -2.16 -2.87 11.98
C VAL A 184 -0.84 -2.51 11.31
N SER A 185 -0.56 -3.09 10.13
CA SER A 185 0.62 -2.79 9.32
C SER A 185 0.27 -2.55 7.85
N ASP A 186 1.02 -1.68 7.19
CA ASP A 186 0.94 -1.46 5.73
C ASP A 186 1.95 -2.32 4.93
N ASN A 187 1.97 -2.14 3.61
CA ASN A 187 2.86 -2.89 2.70
C ASN A 187 4.34 -2.45 2.79
N LYS A 188 4.64 -1.39 3.55
CA LYS A 188 6.00 -0.94 3.87
C LYS A 188 6.37 -1.20 5.32
N ASP A 189 5.62 -2.01 6.04
CA ASP A 189 5.84 -2.37 7.44
C ASP A 189 5.82 -1.17 8.40
N ASN A 190 5.13 -0.08 8.06
CA ASN A 190 4.74 0.93 9.04
C ASN A 190 3.60 0.35 9.89
N LYS A 191 3.71 0.47 11.22
CA LYS A 191 2.82 -0.22 12.18
C LYS A 191 2.15 0.76 13.11
N ASN A 192 0.89 0.49 13.45
CA ASN A 192 0.15 1.19 14.49
C ASN A 192 -0.43 0.17 15.48
N LEU A 193 -0.19 0.41 16.76
CA LEU A 193 -0.72 -0.40 17.86
C LEU A 193 -1.75 0.43 18.62
N TYR A 194 -2.99 -0.02 18.59
CA TYR A 194 -4.09 0.51 19.38
C TYR A 194 -4.35 -0.41 20.58
N SER A 195 -4.56 0.16 21.77
CA SER A 195 -4.89 -0.59 22.98
C SER A 195 -5.88 0.19 23.82
N ILE A 196 -6.89 -0.49 24.35
CA ILE A 196 -7.96 0.12 25.14
C ILE A 196 -8.53 -0.85 26.17
N SER A 197 -8.91 -0.34 27.35
CA SER A 197 -9.61 -1.15 28.35
C SER A 197 -11.12 -1.00 28.26
N PHE A 198 -11.85 -2.08 28.49
CA PHE A 198 -13.31 -2.11 28.59
C PHE A 198 -13.77 -3.00 29.76
N ILE A 199 -15.05 -2.91 30.10
CA ILE A 199 -15.71 -3.73 31.13
C ILE A 199 -16.76 -4.60 30.44
N ARG A 200 -16.88 -5.85 30.86
CA ARG A 200 -17.95 -6.76 30.42
C ARG A 200 -18.66 -7.39 31.60
#